data_AF-A0A8E4R6H2-F1
#
_entry.id   AF-A0A8E4R6H2-F1
#
_cell.length_a   1.000
_cell.length_b   1.000
_cell.length_c   1.000
_cell.angle_alpha   90.00
_cell.angle_beta   90.00
_cell.angle_gamma   90.00
#
_symmetry.space_group_name_H-M   'P 1'
#
loop_
_entity.id
_entity.type
_entity.pdbx_description
1 polymer ?
#
loop_
_entity_poly.entity_id
_entity_poly.type
_entity_poly.pdbx_seq_one_letter_code
_entity_poly.pdbx_strand_id
1 'polypeptide(L)'
;MAVEEFRDRDDAYLKWVEGSPTGYVINVHRGRRGEAKLHSAACNWIRSRPPFTTSYIKVCSTALYDLAQWAVDHPHAVLSHCGTCQPPLPVASSHVAPRVKSTPPAPAASREKASYDWEIDGPHNGQQRVRLWADRYIPFQDLTDDQRAAREALRGGLLQLVAGSDEILFASYAGTRPSRMDIENLVLYNIDATAGGCFKSGTTHGVRFEMAHAVHGAAPSGRSYPCLYEYGLTSPESCFSHWRLGRHLASFAGADLGRFASVKRLEQVWFAIHHVQRKVAEQCRTSTERFAIRLTLTCPSAQTTVASPELVKVLFDGTVAAFQSHNDLGSVDEVAARLARITGGRGNLIKELLLERGHAVLGADRLVHLRGLGLQWNPADHLLMAAQVVCRPAPGPTWTLSGEIHAVEPAF
;
A
#
# COMPACT_ATOMS: atom_id res chain seq x y z
N MET A 1 -30.53 -4.92 -26.99
CA MET A 1 -30.04 -5.68 -28.17
C MET A 1 -29.32 -6.93 -27.66
N ALA A 2 -28.60 -7.68 -28.49
CA ALA A 2 -27.82 -8.81 -27.99
C ALA A 2 -26.62 -8.31 -27.15
N VAL A 3 -26.25 -9.05 -26.11
CA VAL A 3 -25.02 -8.84 -25.34
C VAL A 3 -23.86 -9.55 -26.04
N GLU A 4 -22.74 -8.87 -26.23
CA GLU A 4 -21.55 -9.42 -26.89
C GLU A 4 -20.48 -9.82 -25.86
N GLU A 5 -19.96 -11.06 -25.91
CA GLU A 5 -18.82 -11.49 -25.10
C GLU A 5 -17.51 -11.52 -25.91
N PHE A 6 -16.51 -10.79 -25.42
CA PHE A 6 -15.12 -10.87 -25.90
C PHE A 6 -14.25 -11.60 -24.88
N ARG A 7 -13.62 -12.67 -25.35
CA ARG A 7 -12.75 -13.61 -24.66
C ARG A 7 -11.65 -13.96 -25.65
N ASP A 8 -10.40 -13.71 -25.29
CA ASP A 8 -9.21 -13.91 -26.15
C ASP A 8 -9.34 -13.27 -27.56
N ARG A 9 -9.98 -12.10 -27.63
CA ARG A 9 -10.30 -11.33 -28.86
C ARG A 9 -10.13 -9.82 -28.64
N ASP A 10 -8.93 -9.38 -28.22
CA ASP A 10 -8.63 -7.99 -27.89
C ASP A 10 -8.93 -6.99 -29.03
N ASP A 11 -8.51 -7.29 -30.26
CA ASP A 11 -8.73 -6.40 -31.42
C ASP A 11 -10.22 -6.17 -31.72
N ALA A 12 -11.04 -7.22 -31.56
CA ALA A 12 -12.48 -7.13 -31.77
C ALA A 12 -13.16 -6.33 -30.64
N TYR A 13 -12.67 -6.52 -29.40
CA TYR A 13 -13.13 -5.75 -28.25
C TYR A 13 -12.79 -4.26 -28.36
N LEU A 14 -11.56 -3.92 -28.79
CA LEU A 14 -11.15 -2.52 -28.99
C LEU A 14 -11.98 -1.85 -30.10
N LYS A 15 -12.21 -2.53 -31.22
CA LYS A 15 -13.11 -2.06 -32.30
C LYS A 15 -14.54 -1.84 -31.81
N TRP A 16 -15.05 -2.73 -30.94
CA TRP A 16 -16.37 -2.57 -30.34
C TRP A 16 -16.45 -1.31 -29.46
N VAL A 17 -15.44 -1.10 -28.60
CA VAL A 17 -15.36 0.07 -27.70
C VAL A 17 -15.21 1.39 -28.47
N GLU A 18 -14.45 1.39 -29.57
CA GLU A 18 -14.26 2.55 -30.44
C GLU A 18 -15.52 2.89 -31.26
N GLY A 19 -16.24 1.87 -31.75
CA GLY A 19 -17.54 2.04 -32.41
C GLY A 19 -18.70 2.36 -31.46
N SER A 20 -18.56 2.08 -30.17
CA SER A 20 -19.63 2.20 -29.15
C SER A 20 -19.24 3.10 -27.97
N PRO A 21 -18.81 4.37 -28.17
CA PRO A 21 -18.24 5.21 -27.11
C PRO A 21 -19.21 5.51 -25.95
N THR A 22 -20.52 5.51 -26.21
CA THR A 22 -21.60 5.67 -25.21
C THR A 22 -22.09 4.36 -24.61
N GLY A 23 -21.55 3.22 -25.04
CA GLY A 23 -21.91 1.89 -24.55
C GLY A 23 -21.28 1.53 -23.21
N TYR A 24 -21.49 0.28 -22.81
CA TYR A 24 -21.16 -0.23 -21.49
C TYR A 24 -20.47 -1.60 -21.57
N VAL A 25 -19.58 -1.86 -20.61
CA VAL A 25 -18.76 -3.06 -20.55
C VAL A 25 -18.70 -3.59 -19.12
N ILE A 26 -19.16 -4.81 -18.90
CA ILE A 26 -18.86 -5.59 -17.70
C ILE A 26 -17.52 -6.30 -17.91
N ASN A 27 -16.59 -6.10 -16.98
CA ASN A 27 -15.32 -6.79 -16.86
C ASN A 27 -15.43 -7.85 -15.75
N VAL A 28 -15.39 -9.14 -16.09
CA VAL A 28 -15.63 -10.26 -15.15
C VAL A 28 -14.64 -11.39 -15.39
N HIS A 29 -14.30 -12.18 -14.37
CA HIS A 29 -13.38 -13.31 -14.53
C HIS A 29 -13.94 -14.38 -15.49
N ARG A 30 -13.06 -15.12 -16.18
CA ARG A 30 -13.39 -16.09 -17.26
C ARG A 30 -14.47 -17.13 -16.92
N GLY A 31 -14.63 -17.45 -15.63
CA GLY A 31 -15.65 -18.39 -15.13
C GLY A 31 -17.03 -17.77 -14.84
N ARG A 32 -17.24 -16.47 -15.09
CA ARG A 32 -18.47 -15.71 -14.77
C ARG A 32 -18.87 -15.82 -13.29
N ARG A 33 -17.89 -15.69 -12.38
CA ARG A 33 -18.06 -15.72 -10.91
C ARG A 33 -17.14 -14.72 -10.24
N GLY A 34 -17.50 -14.27 -9.03
CA GLY A 34 -16.74 -13.29 -8.26
C GLY A 34 -17.09 -11.86 -8.66
N GLU A 35 -16.15 -10.93 -8.57
CA GLU A 35 -16.41 -9.53 -8.95
C GLU A 35 -16.67 -9.38 -10.46
N ALA A 36 -17.71 -8.63 -10.79
CA ALA A 36 -18.02 -8.14 -12.13
C ALA A 36 -18.08 -6.61 -12.10
N LYS A 37 -17.22 -5.93 -12.87
CA LYS A 37 -17.10 -4.47 -12.87
C LYS A 37 -17.80 -3.86 -14.08
N LEU A 38 -18.86 -3.09 -13.86
CA LEU A 38 -19.50 -2.30 -14.92
C LEU A 38 -18.70 -1.02 -15.19
N HIS A 39 -18.38 -0.77 -16.45
CA HIS A 39 -17.74 0.43 -16.96
C HIS A 39 -18.57 1.05 -18.08
N SER A 40 -18.38 2.34 -18.35
CA SER A 40 -18.66 2.92 -19.68
C SER A 40 -17.56 2.50 -20.65
N ALA A 41 -17.88 2.34 -21.94
CA ALA A 41 -16.92 2.10 -23.01
C ALA A 41 -15.82 3.19 -23.07
N ALA A 42 -16.15 4.44 -22.76
CA ALA A 42 -15.20 5.55 -22.68
C ALA A 42 -14.17 5.43 -21.53
N CYS A 43 -14.30 4.47 -20.60
CA CYS A 43 -13.42 4.32 -19.45
C CYS A 43 -11.97 4.02 -19.85
N ASN A 44 -11.01 4.86 -19.45
CA ASN A 44 -9.61 4.65 -19.81
C ASN A 44 -9.02 3.34 -19.25
N TRP A 45 -9.50 2.85 -18.08
CA TRP A 45 -9.01 1.61 -17.47
C TRP A 45 -9.19 0.37 -18.35
N ILE A 46 -10.25 0.33 -19.17
CA ILE A 46 -10.52 -0.82 -20.06
C ILE A 46 -9.92 -0.65 -21.45
N ARG A 47 -9.22 0.47 -21.71
CA ARG A 47 -8.60 0.82 -23.01
C ARG A 47 -7.07 0.97 -22.96
N SER A 48 -6.47 1.17 -21.78
CA SER A 48 -5.05 1.53 -21.62
C SER A 48 -4.11 0.43 -21.09
N ARG A 49 -4.65 -0.74 -20.73
CA ARG A 49 -3.89 -1.84 -20.10
C ARG A 49 -4.17 -3.20 -20.77
N PRO A 50 -3.48 -3.53 -21.88
CA PRO A 50 -3.54 -4.87 -22.47
C PRO A 50 -2.82 -5.92 -21.59
N PRO A 51 -3.16 -7.23 -21.73
CA PRO A 51 -4.22 -7.78 -22.56
C PRO A 51 -5.60 -7.62 -21.89
N PHE A 52 -6.62 -7.33 -22.70
CA PHE A 52 -7.94 -6.91 -22.25
C PHE A 52 -8.89 -8.09 -21.97
N THR A 53 -8.86 -9.13 -22.81
CA THR A 53 -9.86 -10.22 -22.84
C THR A 53 -9.31 -11.59 -22.40
N THR A 54 -8.08 -11.62 -21.88
CA THR A 54 -7.41 -12.85 -21.41
C THR A 54 -7.76 -13.17 -19.96
N SER A 55 -7.29 -12.38 -18.98
CA SER A 55 -7.54 -12.64 -17.55
C SER A 55 -9.00 -12.41 -17.12
N TYR A 56 -9.69 -11.56 -17.86
CA TYR A 56 -11.10 -11.22 -17.73
C TYR A 56 -11.77 -11.37 -19.09
N ILE A 57 -13.06 -11.68 -19.11
CA ILE A 57 -13.90 -11.53 -20.29
C ILE A 57 -14.62 -10.18 -20.24
N LYS A 58 -14.87 -9.61 -21.41
CA LYS A 58 -15.60 -8.35 -21.58
C LYS A 58 -17.00 -8.68 -22.08
N VAL A 59 -18.02 -8.20 -21.38
CA VAL A 59 -19.44 -8.43 -21.69
C VAL A 59 -20.06 -7.08 -21.99
N CYS A 60 -20.48 -6.87 -23.23
CA CYS A 60 -20.67 -5.55 -23.82
C CYS A 60 -22.10 -5.36 -24.33
N SER A 61 -22.68 -4.16 -24.13
CA SER A 61 -23.88 -3.70 -24.83
C SER A 61 -23.94 -2.16 -24.85
N THR A 62 -24.64 -1.60 -25.83
CA THR A 62 -25.01 -0.17 -25.87
C THR A 62 -26.14 0.18 -24.89
N ALA A 63 -26.84 -0.80 -24.31
CA ALA A 63 -27.91 -0.59 -23.33
C ALA A 63 -27.63 -1.27 -21.98
N LEU A 64 -27.80 -0.51 -20.89
CA LEU A 64 -27.64 -1.01 -19.52
C LEU A 64 -28.64 -2.13 -19.18
N TYR A 65 -29.83 -2.12 -19.77
CA TYR A 65 -30.86 -3.14 -19.54
C TYR A 65 -30.38 -4.55 -19.95
N ASP A 66 -29.71 -4.67 -21.10
CA ASP A 66 -29.20 -5.96 -21.58
C ASP A 66 -28.12 -6.51 -20.62
N LEU A 67 -27.31 -5.63 -20.03
CA LEU A 67 -26.30 -5.96 -19.02
C LEU A 67 -26.91 -6.23 -17.63
N ALA A 68 -28.07 -5.65 -17.32
CA ALA A 68 -28.86 -5.97 -16.13
C ALA A 68 -29.37 -7.41 -16.22
N GLN A 69 -29.97 -7.77 -17.35
CA GLN A 69 -30.47 -9.13 -17.59
C GLN A 69 -29.32 -10.13 -17.56
N TRP A 70 -28.18 -9.84 -18.21
CA TRP A 70 -26.98 -10.68 -18.11
C TRP A 70 -26.54 -10.91 -16.66
N ALA A 71 -26.63 -9.92 -15.78
CA ALA A 71 -26.28 -10.08 -14.37
C ALA A 71 -27.30 -10.92 -13.58
N VAL A 72 -28.60 -10.82 -13.91
CA VAL A 72 -29.66 -11.70 -13.38
C VAL A 72 -29.43 -13.15 -13.80
N ASP A 73 -29.02 -13.37 -15.05
CA ASP A 73 -28.73 -14.70 -15.61
C ASP A 73 -27.42 -15.32 -15.03
N HIS A 74 -26.58 -14.51 -14.37
CA HIS A 74 -25.30 -14.91 -13.80
C HIS A 74 -25.18 -14.52 -12.31
N PRO A 75 -26.03 -15.06 -11.41
CA PRO A 75 -26.14 -14.62 -10.00
C PRO A 75 -24.89 -14.89 -9.14
N HIS A 76 -23.88 -15.57 -9.68
CA HIS A 76 -22.56 -15.74 -9.04
C HIS A 76 -21.55 -14.64 -9.39
N ALA A 77 -21.90 -13.73 -10.30
CA ALA A 77 -21.12 -12.57 -10.70
C ALA A 77 -21.65 -11.32 -9.97
N VAL A 78 -20.93 -10.87 -8.93
CA VAL A 78 -21.33 -9.73 -8.10
C VAL A 78 -21.05 -8.43 -8.85
N LEU A 79 -22.10 -7.86 -9.44
CA LEU A 79 -22.03 -6.63 -10.21
C LEU A 79 -21.76 -5.42 -9.30
N SER A 80 -20.70 -4.66 -9.61
CA SER A 80 -20.44 -3.34 -9.02
C SER A 80 -19.97 -2.36 -10.10
N HIS A 81 -20.23 -1.07 -9.92
CA HIS A 81 -19.84 -0.05 -10.89
C HIS A 81 -18.38 0.40 -10.70
N CYS A 82 -17.73 0.81 -11.77
CA CYS A 82 -16.38 1.40 -11.74
C CYS A 82 -16.44 2.83 -11.17
N GLY A 83 -15.83 3.05 -10.00
CA GLY A 83 -15.78 4.38 -9.36
C GLY A 83 -15.09 5.48 -10.19
N THR A 84 -14.27 5.12 -11.19
CA THR A 84 -13.57 6.09 -12.07
C THR A 84 -14.44 6.64 -13.19
N CYS A 85 -15.38 5.85 -13.75
CA CYS A 85 -16.24 6.32 -14.85
C CYS A 85 -17.74 6.28 -14.53
N GLN A 86 -18.09 5.90 -13.29
CA GLN A 86 -19.42 5.95 -12.66
C GLN A 86 -20.59 5.73 -13.64
N PRO A 87 -20.61 4.58 -14.36
CA PRO A 87 -21.70 4.30 -15.29
C PRO A 87 -23.01 4.23 -14.50
N PRO A 88 -24.14 4.69 -15.08
CA PRO A 88 -25.42 4.62 -14.39
C PRO A 88 -25.72 3.17 -14.00
N LEU A 89 -26.23 2.97 -12.78
CA LEU A 89 -26.69 1.65 -12.37
C LEU A 89 -27.81 1.20 -13.31
N PRO A 90 -27.88 -0.08 -13.70
CA PRO A 90 -29.01 -0.60 -14.46
C PRO A 90 -30.28 -0.60 -13.61
N VAL A 91 -31.04 0.50 -13.64
CA VAL A 91 -32.33 0.60 -12.96
C VAL A 91 -33.35 -0.22 -13.77
N ALA A 92 -33.96 -1.21 -13.12
CA ALA A 92 -35.13 -1.91 -13.65
C ALA A 92 -36.35 -0.98 -13.59
N SER A 93 -36.42 -0.02 -14.51
CA SER A 93 -37.46 0.99 -14.57
C SER A 93 -38.61 0.55 -15.48
N SER A 94 -39.79 0.35 -14.89
CA SER A 94 -41.06 0.42 -15.62
C SER A 94 -41.20 1.80 -16.29
N HIS A 95 -41.65 1.83 -17.54
CA HIS A 95 -41.82 3.08 -18.30
C HIS A 95 -42.80 4.06 -17.64
N VAL A 96 -42.51 5.36 -17.75
CA VAL A 96 -43.42 6.41 -18.26
C VAL A 96 -42.63 7.72 -18.46
N ALA A 97 -43.01 8.51 -19.47
CA ALA A 97 -42.59 9.90 -19.75
C ALA A 97 -43.75 10.59 -20.53
N PRO A 98 -43.76 11.91 -20.84
CA PRO A 98 -42.72 12.94 -20.65
C PRO A 98 -43.21 14.36 -20.18
N ARG A 99 -42.28 15.35 -20.14
CA ARG A 99 -42.50 16.84 -20.16
C ARG A 99 -43.19 17.48 -18.93
N VAL A 100 -43.03 18.77 -18.55
CA VAL A 100 -42.24 19.98 -18.95
C VAL A 100 -41.91 20.79 -17.66
N LYS A 101 -41.21 21.95 -17.57
CA LYS A 101 -40.72 22.99 -18.51
C LYS A 101 -39.18 23.22 -18.37
N SER A 102 -38.72 24.48 -18.27
CA SER A 102 -37.31 24.93 -18.25
C SER A 102 -37.15 26.28 -17.54
N THR A 103 -36.03 26.50 -16.85
CA THR A 103 -35.53 27.84 -16.44
C THR A 103 -33.98 27.79 -16.43
N PRO A 104 -33.26 28.77 -17.00
CA PRO A 104 -31.79 28.76 -17.02
C PRO A 104 -31.19 29.29 -15.70
N PRO A 105 -30.04 28.76 -15.23
CA PRO A 105 -29.26 29.39 -14.17
C PRO A 105 -28.53 30.65 -14.68
N ALA A 106 -28.29 31.60 -13.77
CA ALA A 106 -27.53 32.82 -14.03
C ALA A 106 -26.06 32.52 -14.41
N PRO A 107 -25.36 33.44 -15.13
CA PRO A 107 -23.96 33.23 -15.49
C PRO A 107 -23.09 33.00 -14.26
N ALA A 108 -22.16 32.05 -14.37
CA ALA A 108 -21.21 31.76 -13.30
C ALA A 108 -20.35 33.01 -13.02
N ALA A 109 -20.45 33.54 -11.79
CA ALA A 109 -19.47 34.48 -11.28
C ALA A 109 -18.09 33.82 -11.37
N SER A 110 -17.12 34.52 -11.96
CA SER A 110 -15.76 34.03 -12.14
C SER A 110 -15.11 33.80 -10.77
N ARG A 111 -15.11 32.54 -10.31
CA ARG A 111 -14.20 32.12 -9.25
C ARG A 111 -12.79 32.30 -9.78
N GLU A 112 -12.09 33.27 -9.22
CA GLU A 112 -10.65 33.43 -9.40
C GLU A 112 -9.96 32.10 -9.07
N LYS A 113 -8.91 31.74 -9.81
CA LYS A 113 -8.13 30.55 -9.48
C LYS A 113 -7.49 30.76 -8.11
N ALA A 114 -7.98 30.02 -7.11
CA ALA A 114 -7.42 30.05 -5.78
C ALA A 114 -5.94 29.65 -5.79
N SER A 115 -5.19 30.19 -4.83
CA SER A 115 -3.88 29.66 -4.44
C SER A 115 -3.94 28.13 -4.33
N TYR A 116 -2.93 27.43 -4.84
CA TYR A 116 -2.85 25.98 -4.70
C TYR A 116 -2.85 25.55 -3.22
N ASP A 117 -3.55 24.46 -2.93
CA ASP A 117 -3.63 23.78 -1.62
C ASP A 117 -2.29 23.12 -1.19
N TRP A 118 -1.25 23.27 -2.02
CA TRP A 118 0.07 22.64 -1.86
C TRP A 118 1.15 23.39 -2.65
N GLU A 119 2.40 23.20 -2.24
CA GLU A 119 3.61 23.66 -2.93
C GLU A 119 4.67 22.55 -2.94
N ILE A 120 5.57 22.56 -3.93
CA ILE A 120 6.66 21.58 -4.05
C ILE A 120 7.99 22.29 -4.32
N ASP A 121 9.07 21.78 -3.72
CA ASP A 121 10.46 22.15 -4.00
C ASP A 121 11.31 20.90 -4.31
N GLY A 122 12.27 21.07 -5.21
CA GLY A 122 13.21 20.05 -5.64
C GLY A 122 12.62 18.87 -6.44
N PRO A 123 13.49 17.96 -6.91
CA PRO A 123 14.94 18.03 -6.81
C PRO A 123 15.52 18.97 -7.88
N HIS A 124 16.70 19.51 -7.63
CA HIS A 124 17.41 20.37 -8.57
C HIS A 124 18.93 20.17 -8.43
N ASN A 125 19.73 20.78 -9.31
CA ASN A 125 21.18 20.69 -9.24
C ASN A 125 21.69 21.03 -7.83
N GLY A 126 22.48 20.12 -7.25
CA GLY A 126 22.99 20.22 -5.88
C GLY A 126 22.04 19.74 -4.76
N GLN A 127 20.75 19.51 -5.03
CA GLN A 127 19.75 19.13 -4.04
C GLN A 127 19.03 17.82 -4.45
N GLN A 128 19.58 16.69 -4.02
CA GLN A 128 18.93 15.35 -4.10
C GLN A 128 17.85 15.21 -3.01
N ARG A 129 16.88 16.12 -3.01
CA ARG A 129 15.79 16.21 -2.04
C ARG A 129 14.53 16.78 -2.71
N VAL A 130 13.37 16.24 -2.34
CA VAL A 130 12.04 16.70 -2.75
C VAL A 130 11.25 17.02 -1.50
N ARG A 131 10.59 18.19 -1.46
CA ARG A 131 9.68 18.58 -0.39
C ARG A 131 8.32 18.96 -0.98
N LEU A 132 7.24 18.45 -0.39
CA LEU A 132 5.89 18.89 -0.73
C LEU A 132 5.15 19.30 0.56
N TRP A 133 4.77 20.57 0.60
CA TRP A 133 3.92 21.14 1.66
C TRP A 133 2.47 21.10 1.18
N ALA A 134 1.51 20.80 2.06
CA ALA A 134 0.10 20.73 1.71
C ALA A 134 -0.84 21.03 2.87
N ASP A 135 -2.05 21.52 2.57
CA ASP A 135 -3.12 21.74 3.55
C ASP A 135 -3.71 20.44 4.09
N ARG A 136 -3.53 19.33 3.36
CA ARG A 136 -4.07 18.00 3.68
C ARG A 136 -3.08 16.91 3.29
N TYR A 137 -3.08 15.81 4.03
CA TYR A 137 -2.35 14.61 3.63
C TYR A 137 -2.95 14.01 2.33
N ILE A 138 -2.14 13.24 1.61
CA ILE A 138 -2.53 12.52 0.39
C ILE A 138 -3.07 11.14 0.79
N PRO A 139 -4.36 10.83 0.54
CA PRO A 139 -4.92 9.50 0.78
C PRO A 139 -4.66 8.55 -0.39
N PHE A 140 -4.79 7.23 -0.15
CA PHE A 140 -4.64 6.19 -1.18
C PHE A 140 -5.71 6.28 -2.28
N GLN A 141 -6.97 6.52 -1.88
CA GLN A 141 -8.17 6.60 -2.71
C GLN A 141 -8.94 7.90 -2.40
N ASP A 142 -9.97 8.20 -3.19
CA ASP A 142 -10.86 9.35 -3.01
C ASP A 142 -10.16 10.73 -2.96
N LEU A 143 -9.01 10.84 -3.64
CA LEU A 143 -8.24 12.07 -3.77
C LEU A 143 -9.06 13.17 -4.47
N THR A 144 -9.05 14.39 -3.91
CA THR A 144 -9.38 15.60 -4.67
C THR A 144 -8.42 15.80 -5.84
N ASP A 145 -8.77 16.65 -6.80
CA ASP A 145 -7.89 16.91 -7.93
C ASP A 145 -6.60 17.65 -7.53
N ASP A 146 -6.62 18.45 -6.46
CA ASP A 146 -5.42 19.03 -5.86
C ASP A 146 -4.52 17.98 -5.21
N GLN A 147 -5.10 17.04 -4.44
CA GLN A 147 -4.34 15.91 -3.86
C GLN A 147 -3.78 15.00 -4.95
N ARG A 148 -4.51 14.84 -6.06
CA ARG A 148 -4.06 14.11 -7.25
C ARG A 148 -2.87 14.84 -7.89
N ALA A 149 -2.99 16.14 -8.16
CA ALA A 149 -1.92 16.95 -8.73
C ALA A 149 -0.67 16.98 -7.85
N ALA A 150 -0.83 17.18 -6.54
CA ALA A 150 0.24 17.09 -5.54
C ALA A 150 0.96 15.74 -5.60
N ARG A 151 0.22 14.63 -5.66
CA ARG A 151 0.80 13.30 -5.73
C ARG A 151 1.55 13.04 -7.03
N GLU A 152 1.00 13.43 -8.18
CA GLU A 152 1.70 13.24 -9.46
C GLU A 152 2.94 14.15 -9.58
N ALA A 153 2.92 15.37 -9.03
CA ALA A 153 4.10 16.24 -8.93
C ALA A 153 5.18 15.61 -8.02
N LEU A 154 4.78 15.09 -6.86
CA LEU A 154 5.68 14.40 -5.94
C LEU A 154 6.31 13.14 -6.55
N ARG A 155 5.54 12.35 -7.30
CA ARG A 155 6.05 11.23 -8.11
C ARG A 155 7.06 11.69 -9.16
N GLY A 156 6.82 12.83 -9.81
CA GLY A 156 7.75 13.45 -10.77
C GLY A 156 9.08 13.87 -10.14
N GLY A 157 9.06 14.34 -8.88
CA GLY A 157 10.27 14.58 -8.11
C GLY A 157 10.97 13.27 -7.70
N LEU A 158 10.22 12.30 -7.17
CA LEU A 158 10.74 11.00 -6.72
C LEU A 158 11.46 10.22 -7.82
N LEU A 159 10.94 10.27 -9.06
CA LEU A 159 11.54 9.64 -10.25
C LEU A 159 12.95 10.16 -10.60
N GLN A 160 13.35 11.32 -10.07
CA GLN A 160 14.67 11.92 -10.29
C GLN A 160 15.66 11.56 -9.17
N LEU A 161 15.20 11.02 -8.02
CA LEU A 161 16.08 10.51 -6.98
C LEU A 161 16.64 9.15 -7.39
N VAL A 162 17.96 9.05 -7.51
CA VAL A 162 18.69 7.81 -7.86
C VAL A 162 19.75 7.57 -6.80
N ALA A 163 19.57 6.54 -5.98
CA ALA A 163 20.51 6.22 -4.89
C ALA A 163 21.84 5.66 -5.43
N GLY A 164 22.96 6.18 -4.93
CA GLY A 164 24.26 5.53 -5.04
C GLY A 164 24.38 4.27 -4.17
N SER A 165 25.48 3.54 -4.31
CA SER A 165 25.76 2.27 -3.61
C SER A 165 25.65 2.33 -2.09
N ASP A 166 25.96 3.50 -1.53
CA ASP A 166 26.09 3.76 -0.10
C ASP A 166 24.97 4.69 0.41
N GLU A 167 23.90 4.84 -0.38
CA GLU A 167 22.72 5.65 -0.11
C GLU A 167 21.44 4.80 -0.10
N ILE A 168 20.45 5.24 0.66
CA ILE A 168 19.07 4.73 0.64
C ILE A 168 18.11 5.91 0.48
N LEU A 169 16.91 5.65 -0.06
CA LEU A 169 15.83 6.64 -0.04
C LEU A 169 15.49 6.99 1.41
N PHE A 170 15.60 8.27 1.77
CA PHE A 170 14.93 8.85 2.92
C PHE A 170 13.51 9.28 2.54
N ALA A 171 12.57 9.06 3.44
CA ALA A 171 11.20 9.53 3.38
C ALA A 171 10.75 10.03 4.76
N SER A 172 10.00 11.12 4.84
CA SER A 172 9.33 11.51 6.07
C SER A 172 8.03 12.25 5.82
N TYR A 173 7.16 12.20 6.82
CA TYR A 173 5.91 12.95 6.87
C TYR A 173 5.80 13.72 8.19
N ALA A 174 5.41 14.99 8.11
CA ALA A 174 4.96 15.80 9.23
C ALA A 174 3.49 16.20 9.02
N GLY A 175 2.72 16.23 10.11
CA GLY A 175 1.32 16.65 10.10
C GLY A 175 0.42 15.68 10.86
N THR A 176 -0.90 15.89 10.76
CA THR A 176 -1.89 15.06 11.46
C THR A 176 -2.00 13.68 10.79
N ARG A 177 -1.35 12.67 11.39
CA ARG A 177 -1.51 11.27 11.01
C ARG A 177 -2.90 10.73 11.40
N PRO A 178 -3.69 10.16 10.47
CA PRO A 178 -4.97 9.53 10.80
C PRO A 178 -4.84 8.39 11.81
N SER A 179 -5.91 8.12 12.58
CA SER A 179 -5.91 7.05 13.59
C SER A 179 -5.67 5.68 12.94
N ARG A 180 -4.74 4.89 13.51
CA ARG A 180 -4.28 3.60 12.97
C ARG A 180 -3.75 3.65 11.53
N MET A 181 -3.20 4.78 11.10
CA MET A 181 -2.47 4.86 9.83
C MET A 181 -0.96 4.75 10.08
N ASP A 182 -0.35 3.77 9.40
CA ASP A 182 1.09 3.51 9.47
C ASP A 182 1.88 4.51 8.61
N ILE A 183 3.18 4.64 8.84
CA ILE A 183 3.99 5.71 8.22
C ILE A 183 4.31 5.38 6.76
N GLU A 184 4.58 4.11 6.46
CA GLU A 184 4.77 3.62 5.09
C GLU A 184 3.48 3.68 4.26
N ASN A 185 2.29 3.73 4.90
CA ASN A 185 1.08 4.09 4.18
C ASN A 185 1.13 5.56 3.71
N LEU A 186 1.47 6.49 4.60
CA LEU A 186 1.57 7.91 4.28
C LEU A 186 2.65 8.23 3.24
N VAL A 187 3.87 7.70 3.39
CA VAL A 187 5.03 8.09 2.57
C VAL A 187 5.37 7.11 1.43
N LEU A 188 4.82 5.90 1.41
CA LEU A 188 5.03 4.94 0.31
C LEU A 188 3.71 4.57 -0.40
N TYR A 189 2.78 3.85 0.22
CA TYR A 189 1.60 3.30 -0.48
C TYR A 189 0.63 4.35 -1.03
N ASN A 190 0.29 5.38 -0.25
CA ASN A 190 -0.62 6.44 -0.70
C ASN A 190 -0.05 7.21 -1.90
N ILE A 191 1.28 7.31 -1.95
CA ILE A 191 2.04 8.01 -2.99
C ILE A 191 2.16 7.11 -4.23
N ASP A 192 2.77 5.93 -4.14
CA ASP A 192 2.79 4.97 -5.25
C ASP A 192 3.05 3.53 -4.78
N ALA A 193 1.98 2.76 -4.59
CA ALA A 193 2.06 1.33 -4.28
C ALA A 193 2.58 0.45 -5.46
N THR A 194 2.83 1.01 -6.65
CA THR A 194 3.19 0.22 -7.84
C THR A 194 4.59 -0.40 -7.71
N ALA A 195 4.69 -1.73 -7.84
CA ALA A 195 5.97 -2.41 -7.93
C ALA A 195 6.77 -1.92 -9.16
N GLY A 196 7.87 -1.22 -8.92
CA GLY A 196 8.67 -0.57 -9.98
C GLY A 196 8.20 0.83 -10.39
N GLY A 197 7.29 1.45 -9.63
CA GLY A 197 6.84 2.84 -9.78
C GLY A 197 7.87 3.89 -9.33
N CYS A 198 7.40 5.08 -8.90
CA CYS A 198 8.27 6.26 -8.71
C CYS A 198 9.43 6.08 -7.73
N PHE A 199 9.32 5.12 -6.80
CA PHE A 199 10.36 4.81 -5.80
C PHE A 199 11.54 3.98 -6.34
N LYS A 200 11.40 3.33 -7.50
CA LYS A 200 12.29 2.25 -7.96
C LYS A 200 13.78 2.58 -7.93
N SER A 201 14.16 3.80 -8.32
CA SER A 201 15.56 4.26 -8.38
C SER A 201 16.14 4.61 -7.02
N GLY A 202 15.35 5.26 -6.15
CA GLY A 202 15.75 5.59 -4.78
C GLY A 202 15.80 4.37 -3.85
N THR A 203 14.92 3.37 -4.04
CA THR A 203 14.84 2.20 -3.14
C THR A 203 15.70 1.01 -3.56
N THR A 204 16.64 1.20 -4.49
CA THR A 204 17.56 0.16 -4.99
C THR A 204 18.34 -0.53 -3.87
N HIS A 205 18.91 0.23 -2.95
CA HIS A 205 19.75 -0.28 -1.85
C HIS A 205 19.03 -0.33 -0.50
N GLY A 206 17.80 0.19 -0.42
CA GLY A 206 17.00 0.22 0.80
C GLY A 206 16.13 1.47 0.91
N VAL A 207 15.44 1.61 2.05
CA VAL A 207 14.64 2.80 2.38
C VAL A 207 14.63 3.04 3.88
N ARG A 208 14.57 4.32 4.27
CA ARG A 208 14.30 4.81 5.61
C ARG A 208 13.03 5.66 5.57
N PHE A 209 12.13 5.45 6.52
CA PHE A 209 10.95 6.30 6.70
C PHE A 209 10.75 6.75 8.15
N GLU A 210 10.33 8.01 8.35
CA GLU A 210 10.18 8.62 9.67
C GLU A 210 8.93 9.51 9.79
N MET A 211 8.31 9.52 10.97
CA MET A 211 7.32 10.54 11.33
C MET A 211 8.05 11.75 11.92
N ALA A 212 8.08 12.86 11.19
CA ALA A 212 8.61 14.12 11.69
C ALA A 212 7.65 14.74 12.74
N HIS A 213 8.20 15.44 13.75
CA HIS A 213 7.39 16.00 14.84
C HIS A 213 6.55 17.22 14.42
N ALA A 214 7.08 18.01 13.48
CA ALA A 214 6.47 19.23 12.99
C ALA A 214 6.89 19.49 11.53
N VAL A 215 6.06 20.26 10.81
CA VAL A 215 6.41 20.83 9.50
C VAL A 215 7.60 21.76 9.69
N HIS A 216 8.61 21.63 8.83
CA HIS A 216 9.89 22.32 8.95
C HIS A 216 10.46 22.70 7.58
N GLY A 217 11.26 23.77 7.54
CA GLY A 217 11.60 24.46 6.29
C GLY A 217 10.42 25.29 5.75
N ALA A 218 10.74 26.41 5.11
CA ALA A 218 9.74 27.25 4.46
C ALA A 218 9.31 26.66 3.11
N ALA A 219 8.02 26.72 2.79
CA ALA A 219 7.53 26.53 1.44
C ALA A 219 8.04 27.67 0.52
N PRO A 220 8.15 27.48 -0.80
CA PRO A 220 8.63 28.50 -1.74
C PRO A 220 7.97 29.89 -1.62
N SER A 221 6.68 29.97 -1.32
CA SER A 221 5.96 31.24 -1.10
C SER A 221 6.16 31.87 0.29
N GLY A 222 6.79 31.14 1.22
CA GLY A 222 6.82 31.47 2.65
C GLY A 222 5.55 31.10 3.44
N ARG A 223 4.53 30.53 2.79
CA ARG A 223 3.28 30.10 3.44
C ARG A 223 3.49 28.93 4.42
N SER A 224 2.85 29.01 5.57
CA SER A 224 2.75 27.90 6.53
C SER A 224 1.72 26.86 6.07
N TYR A 225 2.08 25.59 6.16
CA TYR A 225 1.23 24.44 5.85
C TYR A 225 1.18 23.44 7.01
N PRO A 226 0.06 22.71 7.20
CA PRO A 226 -0.10 21.70 8.26
C PRO A 226 0.49 20.33 7.91
N CYS A 227 0.76 20.03 6.64
CA CYS A 227 1.40 18.80 6.19
C CYS A 227 2.70 19.09 5.43
N LEU A 228 3.71 18.23 5.62
CA LEU A 228 4.94 18.19 4.85
C LEU A 228 5.28 16.74 4.53
N TYR A 229 5.66 16.49 3.29
CA TYR A 229 6.38 15.30 2.85
C TYR A 229 7.80 15.70 2.47
N GLU A 230 8.81 14.99 2.96
CA GLU A 230 10.20 15.16 2.53
C GLU A 230 10.78 13.82 2.08
N TYR A 231 11.47 13.82 0.94
CA TYR A 231 12.24 12.68 0.43
C TYR A 231 13.62 13.13 0.01
N GLY A 232 14.58 12.22 0.02
CA GLY A 232 15.93 12.48 -0.48
C GLY A 232 16.80 11.24 -0.39
N LEU A 233 18.11 11.42 -0.53
CA LEU A 233 19.09 10.35 -0.36
C LEU A 233 19.83 10.53 0.98
N THR A 234 20.15 9.42 1.65
CA THR A 234 20.89 9.43 2.92
C THR A 234 21.70 8.15 3.10
N SER A 235 22.79 8.20 3.87
CA SER A 235 23.55 7.00 4.21
C SER A 235 22.76 6.10 5.18
N PRO A 236 22.73 4.77 4.97
CA PRO A 236 22.08 3.84 5.88
C PRO A 236 22.68 3.87 7.30
N GLU A 237 23.96 4.23 7.43
CA GLU A 237 24.69 4.28 8.70
C GLU A 237 24.39 5.55 9.51
N SER A 238 23.83 6.60 8.89
CA SER A 238 23.39 7.82 9.59
C SER A 238 22.33 7.52 10.66
N CYS A 239 22.30 8.32 11.73
CA CYS A 239 21.17 8.36 12.68
C CYS A 239 19.83 8.67 11.97
N PHE A 240 18.72 8.33 12.62
CA PHE A 240 17.39 8.80 12.21
C PHE A 240 17.30 10.33 12.42
N SER A 241 16.63 11.03 11.51
CA SER A 241 16.59 12.49 11.43
C SER A 241 15.71 13.14 12.51
N HIS A 242 14.68 12.43 12.98
CA HIS A 242 13.69 12.94 13.94
C HIS A 242 13.62 12.10 15.22
N TRP A 243 14.39 11.02 15.34
CA TRP A 243 14.26 10.08 16.45
C TRP A 243 15.61 9.64 17.01
N ARG A 244 15.82 9.83 18.30
CA ARG A 244 16.94 9.24 19.02
C ARG A 244 16.61 7.79 19.37
N LEU A 245 17.49 6.86 18.99
CA LEU A 245 17.44 5.49 19.50
C LEU A 245 17.82 5.50 20.99
N GLY A 246 16.94 4.93 21.82
CA GLY A 246 17.14 4.78 23.25
C GLY A 246 17.38 3.32 23.63
N ARG A 247 16.50 2.79 24.47
CA ARG A 247 16.53 1.42 24.99
C ARG A 247 16.37 0.38 23.88
N HIS A 248 17.33 -0.54 23.75
CA HIS A 248 17.16 -1.77 22.96
C HIS A 248 15.97 -2.58 23.48
N LEU A 249 15.09 -3.02 22.58
CA LEU A 249 13.92 -3.86 22.89
C LEU A 249 14.12 -5.30 22.41
N ALA A 250 14.61 -5.47 21.17
CA ALA A 250 14.87 -6.77 20.59
C ALA A 250 15.94 -6.75 19.49
N SER A 251 16.56 -7.89 19.23
CA SER A 251 17.35 -8.12 18.02
C SER A 251 17.36 -9.60 17.62
N PHE A 252 17.51 -9.85 16.33
CA PHE A 252 17.60 -11.18 15.72
C PHE A 252 18.54 -11.13 14.51
N ALA A 253 19.16 -12.25 14.16
CA ALA A 253 20.08 -12.34 13.04
C ALA A 253 19.86 -13.63 12.22
N GLY A 254 20.01 -13.52 10.91
CA GLY A 254 20.02 -14.67 10.00
C GLY A 254 18.71 -15.46 9.90
N ALA A 255 17.54 -14.83 10.12
CA ALA A 255 16.25 -15.47 9.92
C ALA A 255 16.09 -15.88 8.46
N ASP A 256 16.07 -17.19 8.18
CA ASP A 256 16.01 -17.72 6.82
C ASP A 256 14.59 -17.56 6.24
N LEU A 257 14.47 -16.65 5.28
CA LEU A 257 13.26 -16.45 4.49
C LEU A 257 13.21 -17.42 3.29
N GLY A 258 14.26 -18.19 3.03
CA GLY A 258 14.30 -19.16 1.95
C GLY A 258 14.03 -18.53 0.59
N ARG A 259 13.07 -19.09 -0.17
CA ARG A 259 12.55 -18.46 -1.40
C ARG A 259 11.46 -17.46 -1.04
N PHE A 260 11.79 -16.17 -1.04
CA PHE A 260 10.87 -15.09 -0.62
C PHE A 260 9.95 -14.60 -1.75
N ALA A 261 9.06 -15.48 -2.24
CA ALA A 261 8.03 -15.15 -3.23
C ALA A 261 7.09 -14.03 -2.73
N SER A 262 6.36 -13.35 -3.62
CA SER A 262 5.48 -12.22 -3.25
C SER A 262 4.25 -12.60 -2.41
N VAL A 263 3.85 -13.87 -2.42
CA VAL A 263 2.65 -14.38 -1.75
C VAL A 263 3.01 -14.90 -0.35
N LYS A 264 2.25 -14.52 0.69
CA LYS A 264 2.42 -14.93 2.11
C LYS A 264 3.74 -14.47 2.79
N ARG A 265 4.33 -13.35 2.33
CA ARG A 265 5.59 -12.84 2.87
C ARG A 265 5.54 -12.51 4.37
N LEU A 266 4.44 -11.96 4.87
CA LEU A 266 4.30 -11.58 6.28
C LEU A 266 4.40 -12.83 7.18
N GLU A 267 3.64 -13.89 6.85
CA GLU A 267 3.70 -15.15 7.59
C GLU A 267 5.08 -15.81 7.52
N GLN A 268 5.78 -15.67 6.39
CA GLN A 268 7.13 -16.19 6.18
C GLN A 268 8.18 -15.43 7.01
N VAL A 269 8.09 -14.10 7.09
CA VAL A 269 8.92 -13.25 7.97
C VAL A 269 8.67 -13.58 9.44
N TRP A 270 7.39 -13.59 9.85
CA TRP A 270 7.00 -13.93 11.21
C TRP A 270 7.58 -15.29 11.64
N PHE A 271 7.31 -16.33 10.85
CA PHE A 271 7.73 -17.69 11.17
C PHE A 271 9.26 -17.84 11.20
N ALA A 272 9.99 -17.22 10.27
CA ALA A 272 11.45 -17.26 10.22
C ALA A 272 12.10 -16.58 11.45
N ILE A 273 11.56 -15.46 11.92
CA ILE A 273 12.06 -14.76 13.12
C ILE A 273 11.89 -15.61 14.38
N HIS A 274 10.78 -16.37 14.50
CA HIS A 274 10.60 -17.33 15.59
C HIS A 274 11.53 -18.57 15.51
N HIS A 275 12.21 -18.83 14.38
CA HIS A 275 13.14 -19.96 14.21
C HIS A 275 14.61 -19.65 14.50
N VAL A 276 14.95 -18.38 14.79
CA VAL A 276 16.32 -17.96 15.16
C VAL A 276 16.42 -17.54 16.62
N GLN A 277 17.65 -17.50 17.14
CA GLN A 277 17.90 -16.94 18.46
C GLN A 277 17.57 -15.43 18.44
N ARG A 278 16.56 -15.07 19.23
CA ARG A 278 16.16 -13.70 19.52
C ARG A 278 16.82 -13.26 20.82
N LYS A 279 17.29 -12.02 20.89
CA LYS A 279 17.65 -11.33 22.14
C LYS A 279 16.57 -10.29 22.41
N VAL A 280 16.04 -10.26 23.62
CA VAL A 280 14.94 -9.37 24.03
C VAL A 280 15.25 -8.72 25.37
N ALA A 281 14.75 -7.52 25.59
CA ALA A 281 14.83 -6.83 26.88
C ALA A 281 13.93 -7.53 27.93
N GLU A 282 14.37 -7.55 29.18
CA GLU A 282 13.60 -8.11 30.32
C GLU A 282 12.27 -7.39 30.55
N GLN A 283 12.21 -6.10 30.21
CA GLN A 283 11.03 -5.26 30.34
C GLN A 283 10.41 -5.03 28.97
N CYS A 284 9.11 -5.35 28.82
CA CYS A 284 8.38 -4.99 27.61
C CYS A 284 8.29 -3.47 27.43
N ARG A 285 7.93 -3.05 26.22
CA ARG A 285 7.52 -1.70 25.88
C ARG A 285 6.21 -1.33 26.60
N THR A 286 6.07 -0.10 27.07
CA THR A 286 4.77 0.39 27.55
C THR A 286 3.79 0.60 26.38
N SER A 287 2.49 0.75 26.66
CA SER A 287 1.48 0.93 25.60
C SER A 287 1.62 2.24 24.80
N THR A 288 2.31 3.25 25.35
CA THR A 288 2.49 4.58 24.75
C THR A 288 3.92 4.87 24.28
N GLU A 289 4.92 4.14 24.78
CA GLU A 289 6.32 4.21 24.35
C GLU A 289 6.45 3.85 22.86
N ARG A 290 7.14 4.70 22.10
CA ARG A 290 7.31 4.58 20.65
C ARG A 290 8.54 3.74 20.34
N PHE A 291 8.58 3.10 19.17
CA PHE A 291 9.72 2.29 18.75
C PHE A 291 10.17 2.59 17.32
N ALA A 292 11.40 2.16 17.01
CA ALA A 292 11.99 2.13 15.70
C ALA A 292 12.58 0.75 15.39
N ILE A 293 12.66 0.42 14.09
CA ILE A 293 13.21 -0.84 13.61
C ILE A 293 14.30 -0.57 12.56
N ARG A 294 15.46 -1.23 12.69
CA ARG A 294 16.47 -1.31 11.62
C ARG A 294 16.58 -2.75 11.14
N LEU A 295 16.39 -2.97 9.84
CA LEU A 295 16.47 -4.27 9.17
C LEU A 295 17.63 -4.30 8.17
N THR A 296 18.30 -5.44 8.10
CA THR A 296 19.16 -5.82 6.97
C THR A 296 18.54 -7.02 6.28
N LEU A 297 18.13 -6.82 5.02
CA LEU A 297 17.59 -7.85 4.16
C LEU A 297 18.67 -8.33 3.20
N THR A 298 19.17 -9.53 3.43
CA THR A 298 20.07 -10.22 2.49
C THR A 298 19.26 -10.81 1.35
N CYS A 299 19.60 -10.51 0.11
CA CYS A 299 18.88 -11.01 -1.08
C CYS A 299 19.83 -11.66 -2.11
N PRO A 300 19.34 -12.62 -2.93
CA PRO A 300 20.12 -13.23 -4.00
C PRO A 300 20.66 -12.21 -5.01
N SER A 301 21.99 -12.16 -5.20
CA SER A 301 22.63 -11.23 -6.15
C SER A 301 22.17 -11.39 -7.60
N ALA A 302 21.63 -12.56 -7.96
CA ALA A 302 21.03 -12.84 -9.27
C ALA A 302 19.60 -12.26 -9.46
N GLN A 303 19.06 -11.52 -8.48
CA GLN A 303 17.72 -10.93 -8.54
C GLN A 303 17.77 -9.43 -8.27
N THR A 304 17.33 -8.61 -9.24
CA THR A 304 17.16 -7.16 -9.06
C THR A 304 16.09 -6.88 -8.01
N THR A 305 16.53 -6.75 -6.76
CA THR A 305 15.68 -6.42 -5.61
C THR A 305 15.66 -4.92 -5.41
N VAL A 306 14.48 -4.35 -5.15
CA VAL A 306 14.31 -2.98 -4.65
C VAL A 306 13.41 -3.04 -3.42
N ALA A 307 13.60 -2.14 -2.46
CA ALA A 307 12.70 -2.00 -1.32
C ALA A 307 11.39 -1.31 -1.77
N SER A 308 10.54 -2.05 -2.50
CA SER A 308 9.21 -1.61 -2.92
C SER A 308 8.28 -1.46 -1.70
N PRO A 309 7.21 -0.64 -1.78
CA PRO A 309 6.25 -0.48 -0.67
C PRO A 309 5.70 -1.82 -0.18
N GLU A 310 5.36 -2.72 -1.11
CA GLU A 310 4.91 -4.09 -0.82
C GLU A 310 5.95 -4.93 -0.06
N LEU A 311 7.24 -4.83 -0.41
CA LEU A 311 8.31 -5.52 0.30
C LEU A 311 8.57 -4.90 1.67
N VAL A 312 8.51 -3.57 1.76
CA VAL A 312 8.69 -2.80 2.99
C VAL A 312 7.64 -3.19 4.03
N LYS A 313 6.35 -3.11 3.71
CA LYS A 313 5.31 -3.37 4.70
C LYS A 313 5.32 -4.82 5.22
N VAL A 314 5.43 -5.83 4.35
CA VAL A 314 5.47 -7.23 4.82
C VAL A 314 6.69 -7.58 5.69
N LEU A 315 7.80 -6.84 5.56
CA LEU A 315 8.96 -6.98 6.43
C LEU A 315 8.72 -6.33 7.79
N PHE A 316 8.16 -5.13 7.85
CA PHE A 316 7.88 -4.45 9.11
C PHE A 316 6.69 -5.06 9.86
N ASP A 317 5.56 -5.36 9.18
CA ASP A 317 4.41 -6.06 9.75
C ASP A 317 4.82 -7.40 10.36
N GLY A 318 5.58 -8.21 9.60
CA GLY A 318 6.04 -9.53 10.04
C GLY A 318 7.06 -9.45 11.18
N THR A 319 7.92 -8.42 11.19
CA THR A 319 8.86 -8.17 12.29
C THR A 319 8.12 -7.73 13.56
N VAL A 320 7.21 -6.77 13.46
CA VAL A 320 6.41 -6.30 14.61
C VAL A 320 5.59 -7.45 15.19
N ALA A 321 4.95 -8.25 14.32
CA ALA A 321 4.20 -9.43 14.72
C ALA A 321 5.05 -10.49 15.46
N ALA A 322 6.32 -10.68 15.09
CA ALA A 322 7.21 -11.66 15.72
C ALA A 322 7.73 -11.25 17.12
N PHE A 323 7.45 -10.02 17.54
CA PHE A 323 7.74 -9.49 18.88
C PHE A 323 6.46 -9.02 19.60
N GLN A 324 5.30 -9.55 19.21
CA GLN A 324 4.02 -9.46 19.92
C GLN A 324 3.44 -10.85 20.19
N SER A 325 2.67 -11.00 21.27
CA SER A 325 1.89 -12.22 21.52
C SER A 325 0.41 -12.00 21.20
N HIS A 326 -0.19 -12.97 20.52
CA HIS A 326 -1.63 -13.07 20.32
C HIS A 326 -2.37 -13.32 21.66
N ASN A 327 -3.52 -12.67 21.86
CA ASN A 327 -4.30 -12.79 23.11
C ASN A 327 -5.68 -13.48 22.97
N ASP A 328 -6.18 -13.73 21.76
CA ASP A 328 -7.50 -14.33 21.54
C ASP A 328 -7.46 -15.87 21.58
N LEU A 329 -7.49 -16.37 22.81
CA LEU A 329 -7.57 -17.81 23.11
C LEU A 329 -8.81 -18.51 22.49
N GLY A 330 -9.83 -17.76 22.07
CA GLY A 330 -11.05 -18.30 21.46
C GLY A 330 -10.90 -18.64 19.98
N SER A 331 -9.93 -18.06 19.27
CA SER A 331 -9.67 -18.35 17.84
C SER A 331 -8.29 -18.93 17.54
N VAL A 332 -7.37 -18.92 18.50
CA VAL A 332 -5.95 -19.30 18.30
C VAL A 332 -5.73 -20.66 17.64
N ASP A 333 -6.55 -21.69 17.92
CA ASP A 333 -6.40 -23.01 17.30
C ASP A 333 -6.68 -23.01 15.78
N GLU A 334 -7.74 -22.31 15.34
CA GLU A 334 -8.06 -22.19 13.91
C GLU A 334 -7.13 -21.19 13.20
N VAL A 335 -6.65 -20.15 13.91
CA VAL A 335 -5.58 -19.27 13.42
C VAL A 335 -4.31 -20.09 13.18
N ALA A 336 -3.89 -20.90 14.16
CA ALA A 336 -2.70 -21.74 14.05
C ALA A 336 -2.86 -22.83 12.97
N ALA A 337 -4.04 -23.44 12.85
CA ALA A 337 -4.34 -24.40 11.78
C ALA A 337 -4.34 -23.77 10.38
N ARG A 338 -4.67 -22.48 10.24
CA ARG A 338 -4.51 -21.71 8.98
C ARG A 338 -3.05 -21.37 8.72
N LEU A 339 -2.32 -20.86 9.71
CA LEU A 339 -0.90 -20.53 9.58
C LEU A 339 -0.02 -21.76 9.28
N ALA A 340 -0.36 -22.94 9.83
CA ALA A 340 0.29 -24.22 9.49
C ALA A 340 0.19 -24.54 7.99
N ARG A 341 -1.00 -24.36 7.39
CA ARG A 341 -1.23 -24.52 5.94
C ARG A 341 -0.62 -23.41 5.09
N ILE A 342 -0.18 -22.31 5.70
CA ILE A 342 0.47 -21.19 5.02
C ILE A 342 1.99 -21.37 5.00
N THR A 343 2.58 -21.68 6.16
CA THR A 343 4.04 -21.73 6.43
C THR A 343 4.65 -23.13 6.27
N GLY A 344 3.84 -24.19 6.36
CA GLY A 344 4.32 -25.58 6.48
C GLY A 344 4.67 -26.01 7.91
N GLY A 345 4.56 -25.12 8.90
CA GLY A 345 4.81 -25.43 10.30
C GLY A 345 3.74 -26.31 10.96
N ARG A 346 4.08 -26.92 12.10
CA ARG A 346 3.12 -27.71 12.91
C ARG A 346 2.15 -26.80 13.64
N GLY A 347 0.86 -27.16 13.65
CA GLY A 347 -0.20 -26.33 14.26
C GLY A 347 -0.01 -26.09 15.76
N ASN A 348 0.46 -27.08 16.53
CA ASN A 348 0.74 -26.91 17.96
C ASN A 348 1.89 -25.91 18.18
N LEU A 349 3.00 -26.06 17.46
CA LEU A 349 4.14 -25.15 17.51
C LEU A 349 3.72 -23.73 17.16
N ILE A 350 2.91 -23.55 16.12
CA ILE A 350 2.42 -22.21 15.72
C ILE A 350 1.51 -21.61 16.80
N LYS A 351 0.67 -22.40 17.48
CA LYS A 351 -0.10 -21.94 18.65
C LYS A 351 0.81 -21.57 19.83
N GLU A 352 1.84 -22.35 20.10
CA GLU A 352 2.85 -22.05 21.13
C GLU A 352 3.57 -20.72 20.82
N LEU A 353 4.02 -20.51 19.58
CA LEU A 353 4.68 -19.28 19.11
C LEU A 353 3.75 -18.06 19.12
N LEU A 354 2.48 -18.21 18.71
CA LEU A 354 1.48 -17.13 18.78
C LEU A 354 1.23 -16.66 20.22
N LEU A 355 1.25 -17.56 21.19
CA LEU A 355 0.99 -17.26 22.61
C LEU A 355 2.28 -16.92 23.40
N GLU A 356 3.43 -16.86 22.72
CA GLU A 356 4.76 -16.70 23.33
C GLU A 356 4.97 -15.30 23.93
N ARG A 357 4.65 -15.14 25.22
CA ARG A 357 4.87 -13.85 25.92
C ARG A 357 6.34 -13.52 26.20
N GLY A 358 7.22 -14.51 26.28
CA GLY A 358 8.63 -14.32 26.64
C GLY A 358 9.44 -13.47 25.65
N HIS A 359 8.97 -13.38 24.40
CA HIS A 359 9.58 -12.53 23.36
C HIS A 359 8.66 -11.37 22.93
N ALA A 360 7.51 -11.18 23.58
CA ALA A 360 6.47 -10.21 23.20
C ALA A 360 6.75 -8.77 23.66
N VAL A 361 7.97 -8.27 23.41
CA VAL A 361 8.42 -6.97 23.92
C VAL A 361 7.62 -5.78 23.38
N LEU A 362 6.93 -5.91 22.23
CA LEU A 362 6.04 -4.87 21.71
C LEU A 362 4.62 -4.92 22.26
N GLY A 363 4.28 -5.94 23.07
CA GLY A 363 3.02 -6.08 23.78
C GLY A 363 2.16 -7.27 23.34
N ALA A 364 0.97 -7.38 23.93
CA ALA A 364 0.01 -8.46 23.65
C ALA A 364 -1.33 -7.88 23.17
N ASP A 365 -1.79 -8.32 22.00
CA ASP A 365 -3.08 -7.89 21.41
C ASP A 365 -3.68 -9.00 20.52
N ARG A 366 -4.82 -8.75 19.88
CA ARG A 366 -5.45 -9.67 18.91
C ARG A 366 -4.73 -9.61 17.56
N LEU A 367 -3.49 -10.08 17.56
CA LEU A 367 -2.52 -9.99 16.46
C LEU A 367 -3.01 -10.55 15.10
N VAL A 368 -3.97 -11.48 15.12
CA VAL A 368 -4.53 -12.11 13.92
C VAL A 368 -6.03 -12.27 14.05
N HIS A 369 -6.77 -12.01 12.98
CA HIS A 369 -8.21 -12.20 12.86
C HIS A 369 -8.54 -13.25 11.79
N LEU A 370 -9.54 -14.09 12.06
CA LEU A 370 -10.15 -14.94 11.04
C LEU A 370 -11.00 -14.08 10.09
N ARG A 371 -10.69 -14.08 8.79
CA ARG A 371 -11.41 -13.28 7.78
C ARG A 371 -11.88 -14.16 6.61
N GLY A 372 -13.11 -14.64 6.70
CA GLY A 372 -13.65 -15.64 5.77
C GLY A 372 -12.82 -16.93 5.83
N LEU A 373 -12.24 -17.36 4.70
CA LEU A 373 -11.30 -18.49 4.64
C LEU A 373 -9.84 -18.10 4.93
N GLY A 374 -9.53 -16.80 4.95
CA GLY A 374 -8.18 -16.27 5.15
C GLY A 374 -7.87 -15.84 6.58
N LEU A 375 -6.75 -15.15 6.72
CA LEU A 375 -6.31 -14.45 7.93
C LEU A 375 -6.15 -12.97 7.62
N GLN A 376 -6.26 -12.13 8.64
CA GLN A 376 -5.82 -10.74 8.61
C GLN A 376 -4.95 -10.48 9.83
N TRP A 377 -3.71 -10.05 9.60
CA TRP A 377 -2.82 -9.59 10.66
C TRP A 377 -3.22 -8.18 11.13
N ASN A 378 -2.95 -7.89 12.40
CA ASN A 378 -3.15 -6.59 13.05
C ASN A 378 -1.98 -6.35 14.03
N PRO A 379 -0.77 -6.07 13.51
CA PRO A 379 0.38 -5.67 14.34
C PRO A 379 0.16 -4.30 15.03
N ALA A 380 1.05 -3.95 15.94
CA ALA A 380 1.15 -2.61 16.55
C ALA A 380 2.12 -1.70 15.78
N ASP A 381 2.21 -1.87 14.47
CA ASP A 381 2.98 -1.08 13.50
C ASP A 381 2.62 0.41 13.52
N HIS A 382 1.38 0.77 13.81
CA HIS A 382 0.99 2.16 14.07
C HIS A 382 1.76 2.85 15.22
N LEU A 383 2.54 2.15 16.05
CA LEU A 383 3.42 2.70 17.10
C LEU A 383 4.92 2.71 16.71
N LEU A 384 5.25 2.20 15.52
CA LEU A 384 6.52 2.44 14.82
C LEU A 384 6.57 3.92 14.42
N MET A 385 7.68 4.61 14.71
CA MET A 385 7.85 6.05 14.42
C MET A 385 9.01 6.35 13.47
N ALA A 386 9.98 5.43 13.37
CA ALA A 386 11.07 5.47 12.41
C ALA A 386 11.45 4.03 12.01
N ALA A 387 11.73 3.79 10.74
CA ALA A 387 12.13 2.47 10.26
C ALA A 387 13.16 2.56 9.13
N GLN A 388 14.00 1.54 9.01
CA GLN A 388 14.96 1.41 7.91
C GLN A 388 15.08 -0.05 7.51
N VAL A 389 15.10 -0.32 6.20
CA VAL A 389 15.56 -1.59 5.63
C VAL A 389 16.66 -1.34 4.62
N VAL A 390 17.78 -2.05 4.77
CA VAL A 390 18.91 -2.05 3.82
C VAL A 390 18.92 -3.38 3.07
N CYS A 391 18.95 -3.33 1.74
CA CYS A 391 19.04 -4.50 0.87
C CYS A 391 20.51 -4.79 0.55
N ARG A 392 21.03 -5.94 0.99
CA ARG A 392 22.42 -6.35 0.74
C ARG A 392 22.45 -7.60 -0.17
N PRO A 393 23.04 -7.53 -1.38
CA PRO A 393 23.13 -8.68 -2.26
C PRO A 393 24.14 -9.70 -1.71
N ALA A 394 23.81 -11.00 -1.82
CA ALA A 394 24.70 -12.09 -1.43
C ALA A 394 24.68 -13.25 -2.44
N PRO A 395 25.72 -14.11 -2.46
CA PRO A 395 25.71 -15.36 -3.20
C PRO A 395 24.65 -16.33 -2.67
N GLY A 396 24.01 -17.08 -3.58
CA GLY A 396 23.04 -18.13 -3.24
C GLY A 396 21.59 -17.79 -3.61
N PRO A 397 20.64 -18.73 -3.42
CA PRO A 397 19.25 -18.59 -3.87
C PRO A 397 18.26 -18.17 -2.77
N THR A 398 18.72 -18.03 -1.52
CA THR A 398 17.88 -17.73 -0.35
C THR A 398 17.99 -16.27 0.09
N TRP A 399 16.98 -15.84 0.84
CA TRP A 399 16.89 -14.51 1.45
C TRP A 399 17.04 -14.66 2.96
N THR A 400 17.72 -13.74 3.64
CA THR A 400 17.78 -13.73 5.11
C THR A 400 17.48 -12.36 5.69
N LEU A 401 16.85 -12.33 6.86
CA LEU A 401 16.54 -11.10 7.58
C LEU A 401 17.30 -11.05 8.90
N SER A 402 17.93 -9.92 9.17
CA SER A 402 18.45 -9.56 10.49
C SER A 402 17.85 -8.22 10.89
N GLY A 403 17.66 -7.97 12.18
CA GLY A 403 17.05 -6.73 12.62
C GLY A 403 17.22 -6.42 14.09
N GLU A 404 17.06 -5.12 14.39
CA GLU A 404 17.04 -4.56 15.73
C GLU A 404 15.79 -3.70 15.92
N ILE A 405 15.27 -3.71 17.14
CA ILE A 405 14.10 -2.94 17.58
C ILE A 405 14.51 -2.17 18.82
N HIS A 406 14.27 -0.87 18.82
CA HIS A 406 14.66 0.06 19.88
C HIS A 406 13.48 0.96 20.25
N ALA A 407 13.35 1.32 21.52
CA ALA A 407 12.50 2.44 21.93
C ALA A 407 13.07 3.74 21.38
N VAL A 408 12.21 4.72 21.08
CA VAL A 408 12.64 6.02 20.56
C VAL A 408 12.06 7.21 21.30
N GLU A 409 12.91 8.23 21.40
CA GLU A 409 12.61 9.55 21.92
C GLU A 409 12.71 10.57 20.79
N PRO A 410 12.04 11.72 20.89
CA PRO A 410 12.27 12.87 20.02
C PRO A 410 13.75 13.22 19.85
N ALA A 411 14.16 13.52 18.62
CA ALA A 411 15.37 14.32 18.39
C ALA A 411 15.02 15.81 18.60
N PHE A 412 15.91 16.53 19.27
CA PHE A 412 15.80 17.97 19.58
C PHE A 412 16.65 18.80 18.62
#